data_AF-A0AAW9EEI4-F1
#
_entry.id   AF-A0AAW9EEI4-F1
#
_cell.length_a   1.000
_cell.length_b   1.000
_cell.length_c   1.000
_cell.angle_alpha   90.00
_cell.angle_beta   90.00
_cell.angle_gamma   90.00
#
_symmetry.space_group_name_H-M   'P 1'
#
loop_
_entity.id
_entity.type
_entity.pdbx_description
1 polymer ?
#
loop_
_entity_poly.entity_id
_entity_poly.type
_entity_poly.pdbx_seq_one_letter_code
_entity_poly.pdbx_strand_id
1 'polypeptide(L)'
;HYPAPGSPALAQRLVELLAPIPVTLDKEAWGFDHGSWGVLIKMYPDADIPMVQLSIDSSKPAAWHFEMGRKLAALRDEGIMLVASGN
;
A
#
# COMPACT_ATOMS: atom_id res chain seq x y z
N HIS A 1 13.23 -5.93 -9.98
CA HIS A 1 11.98 -6.70 -10.14
C HIS A 1 11.80 -7.54 -8.88
N TYR A 2 10.64 -7.47 -8.24
CA TYR A 2 10.34 -8.15 -6.98
C TYR A 2 8.99 -8.86 -7.13
N PRO A 3 8.99 -10.21 -7.24
CA PRO A 3 7.85 -10.97 -7.76
C PRO A 3 6.81 -11.32 -6.69
N ALA A 4 6.56 -10.42 -5.73
CA ALA A 4 5.54 -10.68 -4.72
C ALA A 4 4.14 -10.77 -5.34
N PRO A 5 3.28 -11.67 -4.85
CA PRO A 5 1.91 -11.71 -5.32
C PRO A 5 1.16 -10.44 -4.90
N GLY A 6 0.27 -9.95 -5.76
CA GLY A 6 -0.71 -8.93 -5.36
C GLY A 6 -1.77 -9.53 -4.42
N SER A 7 -2.55 -8.67 -3.74
CA SER A 7 -3.75 -9.10 -3.01
C SER A 7 -4.98 -8.31 -3.47
N PRO A 8 -5.78 -8.85 -4.41
CA PRO A 8 -7.00 -8.19 -4.88
C PRO A 8 -8.01 -7.93 -3.75
N ALA A 9 -8.11 -8.84 -2.78
CA ALA A 9 -8.98 -8.68 -1.62
C ALA A 9 -8.54 -7.50 -0.74
N LEU A 10 -7.24 -7.37 -0.47
CA LEU A 10 -6.71 -6.22 0.28
C LEU A 10 -6.85 -4.91 -0.50
N ALA A 11 -6.64 -4.94 -1.82
CA ALA A 11 -6.82 -3.77 -2.67
C ALA A 11 -8.27 -3.26 -2.61
N GLN A 12 -9.25 -4.16 -2.70
CA GLN A 12 -10.67 -3.81 -2.54
C GLN A 12 -10.98 -3.30 -1.13
N ARG A 13 -10.43 -3.94 -0.10
CA ARG A 13 -10.58 -3.51 1.30
C ARG A 13 -10.06 -2.09 1.53
N LEU A 14 -8.95 -1.71 0.90
CA LEU A 14 -8.40 -0.35 0.98
C LEU A 14 -9.35 0.69 0.40
N VAL A 15 -10.01 0.40 -0.73
CA VAL A 15 -11.01 1.30 -1.33
C VAL A 15 -12.17 1.56 -0.36
N GLU A 16 -12.67 0.51 0.28
CA GLU A 16 -13.76 0.61 1.26
C GLU A 16 -13.33 1.36 2.53
N LEU A 17 -12.15 1.03 3.06
CA LEU A 17 -11.62 1.62 4.29
C LEU A 17 -11.33 3.12 4.14
N LEU A 18 -10.86 3.55 2.97
CA LEU A 18 -10.47 4.94 2.74
C LEU A 18 -11.65 5.84 2.36
N ALA A 19 -12.81 5.28 2.01
CA ALA A 19 -14.03 6.02 1.71
C ALA A 19 -14.31 7.13 2.76
N PRO A 20 -14.74 8.33 2.33
CA PRO A 20 -15.09 8.73 0.98
C PRO A 20 -13.90 9.23 0.13
N ILE A 21 -12.65 9.01 0.56
CA ILE A 21 -11.47 9.39 -0.23
C ILE A 21 -11.46 8.54 -1.51
N PRO A 22 -11.42 9.13 -2.71
CA PRO A 22 -11.36 8.37 -3.95
C PRO A 22 -10.06 7.58 -4.03
N VAL A 23 -10.17 6.27 -4.18
CA VAL A 23 -9.05 5.35 -4.42
C VAL A 23 -9.40 4.51 -5.65
N THR A 24 -8.53 4.53 -6.64
CA THR A 24 -8.72 3.78 -7.89
C THR A 24 -7.91 2.49 -7.84
N LEU A 25 -8.54 1.36 -8.15
CA LEU A 25 -7.85 0.10 -8.34
C LEU A 25 -7.08 0.12 -9.65
N ASP A 26 -5.80 -0.26 -9.60
CA ASP A 26 -5.08 -0.65 -10.81
C ASP A 26 -5.58 -2.01 -11.28
N LYS A 27 -6.08 -2.07 -12.52
CA LYS A 27 -6.57 -3.28 -13.18
C LYS A 27 -5.58 -3.83 -14.22
N GLU A 28 -4.54 -3.08 -14.52
CA GLU A 28 -3.55 -3.39 -15.55
C GLU A 28 -2.34 -4.13 -14.96
N ALA A 29 -2.26 -4.24 -13.63
CA ALA A 29 -1.21 -4.94 -12.89
C ALA A 29 0.18 -4.44 -13.28
N TRP A 30 0.39 -3.13 -13.19
CA TRP A 30 1.63 -2.46 -13.59
C TRP A 30 2.88 -2.97 -12.83
N GLY A 31 2.65 -3.63 -11.70
CA GLY A 31 3.68 -4.19 -10.83
C GLY A 31 4.13 -3.19 -9.76
N PHE A 32 5.11 -3.58 -8.95
CA PHE A 32 5.62 -2.71 -7.89
C PHE A 32 6.71 -1.77 -8.42
N ASP A 33 6.62 -0.50 -8.05
CA ASP A 33 7.64 0.49 -8.36
C ASP A 33 8.91 0.34 -7.49
N HIS A 34 9.97 1.06 -7.87
CA HIS A 34 11.26 1.06 -7.16
C HIS A 34 11.14 1.49 -5.70
N GLY A 35 10.22 2.39 -5.37
CA GLY A 35 10.01 2.86 -4.00
C GLY A 35 9.64 1.72 -3.06
N SER A 36 8.81 0.80 -3.53
CA SER A 36 8.42 -0.37 -2.75
C SER A 36 9.43 -1.50 -2.81
N TRP A 37 9.84 -1.95 -4.00
CA TRP A 37 10.68 -3.15 -4.07
C TRP A 37 12.12 -2.93 -3.62
N GLY A 38 12.66 -1.71 -3.71
CA GLY A 38 14.04 -1.42 -3.30
C GLY A 38 14.28 -1.69 -1.81
N VAL A 39 13.27 -1.42 -0.98
CA VAL A 39 13.29 -1.72 0.46
C VAL A 39 12.99 -3.20 0.70
N LEU A 40 11.92 -3.72 0.09
CA LEU A 40 11.41 -5.05 0.39
C LEU A 40 12.36 -6.18 -0.05
N ILE A 41 13.10 -6.02 -1.14
CA ILE A 41 14.06 -7.05 -1.60
C ILE A 41 15.18 -7.33 -0.58
N LYS A 42 15.44 -6.40 0.36
CA LYS A 42 16.42 -6.59 1.43
C LYS A 42 15.80 -7.17 2.70
N MET A 43 14.55 -6.85 2.99
CA MET A 43 13.84 -7.31 4.19
C MET A 43 13.23 -8.70 4.00
N TYR A 44 12.67 -8.97 2.82
CA TYR A 44 11.91 -10.18 2.48
C TYR A 44 12.34 -10.70 1.10
N PRO A 45 13.57 -11.23 0.96
CA PRO A 45 14.17 -11.55 -0.34
C PRO A 45 13.40 -12.62 -1.15
N ASP A 46 12.65 -13.49 -0.48
CA ASP A 46 11.91 -14.59 -1.12
C ASP A 46 10.64 -14.13 -1.84
N ALA A 47 10.18 -12.89 -1.58
CA ALA A 47 9.02 -12.29 -2.23
C ALA A 47 7.75 -13.17 -2.19
N ASP A 48 7.53 -13.88 -1.08
CA ASP A 48 6.42 -14.81 -0.87
C ASP A 48 5.24 -14.20 -0.09
N ILE A 49 5.42 -12.97 0.42
CA ILE A 49 4.38 -12.21 1.14
C ILE A 49 3.54 -11.42 0.15
N PRO A 50 2.19 -11.61 0.12
CA PRO A 50 1.32 -10.79 -0.70
C PRO A 50 1.36 -9.31 -0.32
N MET A 51 1.41 -8.41 -1.32
CA MET A 51 1.47 -6.98 -1.08
C MET A 51 0.52 -6.19 -1.97
N VAL A 52 0.15 -4.99 -1.51
CA VAL A 52 -0.58 -3.99 -2.29
C VAL A 52 0.19 -2.68 -2.14
N GLN A 53 0.46 -2.02 -3.27
CA GLN A 53 1.05 -0.70 -3.29
C GLN A 53 -0.06 0.35 -3.28
N LEU A 54 0.01 1.29 -2.34
CA LEU A 54 -0.91 2.43 -2.26
C LEU A 54 -0.12 3.72 -2.51
N SER A 55 -0.38 4.37 -3.64
CA SER A 55 0.20 5.69 -3.94
C SER A 55 -0.40 6.77 -3.05
N ILE A 56 0.40 7.78 -2.72
CA ILE A 56 -0.02 8.93 -1.91
C ILE A 56 0.02 10.19 -2.78
N ASP A 57 -1.01 11.04 -2.67
CA ASP A 57 -1.08 12.33 -3.36
C ASP A 57 -0.22 13.38 -2.64
N SER A 58 0.99 13.61 -3.14
CA SER A 58 1.95 14.57 -2.55
C SER A 58 1.52 16.03 -2.59
N SER A 59 0.43 16.37 -3.29
CA SER A 59 -0.12 17.73 -3.31
C SER A 59 -0.97 18.06 -2.07
N LYS A 60 -1.30 17.05 -1.25
CA LYS A 60 -2.17 17.22 -0.07
C LYS A 60 -1.39 17.70 1.16
N PRO A 61 -2.05 18.41 2.10
CA PRO A 61 -1.39 18.85 3.32
C PRO A 61 -1.11 17.68 4.27
N ALA A 62 -0.11 17.83 5.15
CA ALA A 62 0.27 16.81 6.14
C ALA A 62 -0.91 16.30 6.99
N ALA A 63 -1.84 17.18 7.38
CA ALA A 63 -3.04 16.81 8.13
C ALA A 63 -3.92 15.79 7.37
N TRP A 64 -3.99 15.90 6.04
CA TRP A 64 -4.73 14.96 5.21
C TRP A 64 -4.08 13.57 5.21
N HIS A 65 -2.75 13.50 5.11
CA HIS A 65 -2.01 12.26 5.21
C HIS A 65 -2.10 11.62 6.60
N PHE A 66 -2.13 12.43 7.65
CA PHE A 66 -2.30 11.94 9.01
C PHE A 66 -3.67 11.26 9.19
N GLU A 67 -4.74 11.86 8.68
CA GLU A 67 -6.08 11.27 8.73
C GLU A 67 -6.18 9.99 7.88
N MET A 68 -5.51 9.92 6.73
CA MET A 68 -5.36 8.66 5.99
C MET A 68 -4.67 7.58 6.84
N GLY A 69 -3.54 7.91 7.47
CA GLY A 69 -2.80 7.00 8.33
C GLY A 69 -3.65 6.45 9.49
N ARG A 70 -4.50 7.30 10.09
CA ARG A 70 -5.45 6.89 11.12
C ARG A 70 -6.47 5.86 10.63
N LYS A 71 -7.00 6.02 9.41
CA LYS A 71 -7.89 5.02 8.80
C LYS A 71 -7.16 3.71 8.55
N LEU A 72 -5.95 3.77 7.98
CA LEU A 72 -5.12 2.60 7.67
C LEU A 72 -4.68 1.84 8.93
N ALA A 73 -4.61 2.50 10.09
CA ALA A 73 -4.20 1.86 11.34
C ALA A 73 -5.06 0.64 11.71
N ALA A 74 -6.33 0.59 11.30
CA ALA A 74 -7.22 -0.56 11.52
C ALA A 74 -6.69 -1.86 10.89
N LEU A 75 -5.92 -1.76 9.79
CA LEU A 75 -5.33 -2.92 9.13
C LEU A 75 -4.29 -3.65 10.00
N ARG A 76 -3.70 -2.96 10.98
CA ARG A 76 -2.76 -3.58 11.92
C ARG A 76 -3.43 -4.63 12.79
N ASP A 77 -4.69 -4.41 13.15
CA ASP A 77 -5.49 -5.37 13.92
C ASP A 77 -5.93 -6.55 13.06
N GLU A 78 -5.94 -6.38 11.73
CA GLU A 78 -6.19 -7.42 10.73
C GLU A 78 -4.92 -8.22 10.37
N GLY A 79 -3.79 -7.98 11.05
CA GLY A 79 -2.53 -8.68 10.81
C GLY A 79 -1.75 -8.20 9.58
N ILE A 80 -2.09 -7.01 9.05
CA ILE A 80 -1.43 -6.44 7.87
C ILE A 80 -0.30 -5.50 8.31
N MET A 81 0.88 -5.72 7.73
CA MET A 81 2.04 -4.84 7.91
C MET A 81 1.90 -3.60 7.02
N LEU A 82 2.01 -2.42 7.62
CA LEU A 82 2.07 -1.14 6.92
C LEU A 82 3.54 -0.72 6.75
N VAL A 83 3.96 -0.51 5.50
CA VAL A 83 5.31 -0.02 5.16
C VAL A 83 5.17 1.30 4.43
N ALA A 84 5.81 2.35 4.95
CA ALA A 84 5.94 3.63 4.27
C ALA A 84 7.34 3.73 3.68
N SER A 85 7.42 3.96 2.37
CA SER A 85 8.67 4.25 1.66
C SER A 85 8.64 5.68 1.16
N GLY A 86 9.72 6.42 1.40
CA GLY A 86 9.88 7.81 0.99
C GLY A 86 11.30 8.24 1.33
N ASN A 87 11.75 9.35 0.75
CA ASN A 87 13.04 9.96 1.04
C ASN A 87 12.82 11.29 1.75
#